data_AF-A0A8J9VAH0-F1
#
_entry.id   AF-A0A8J9VAH0-F1
#
_cell.length_a   1.000
_cell.length_b   1.000
_cell.length_c   1.000
_cell.angle_alpha   90.00
_cell.angle_beta   90.00
_cell.angle_gamma   90.00
#
_symmetry.space_group_name_H-M   'P 1'
#
loop_
_entity.id
_entity.type
_entity.pdbx_description
1 polymer ?
#
loop_
_entity_poly.entity_id
_entity_poly.type
_entity_poly.pdbx_seq_one_letter_code
_entity_poly.pdbx_strand_id
1 'polypeptide(L)'
;MATGETTETAEEAKSPGWSMWLTCKSMRAKFPSVRQIATDELDRLLKAQQASGGSNEMASGAKKKQRSYSYTDMEAALSAAKIGQDKVTVYGLSKTYGIPISTLNDRLNGRSGEVMGRPSVLTEEEETALCEYAKYFADRGFPLTVLLLDSRPVEEYSISHIPDAVRVDHGGDLTPALDRIRQENDTSRPLAVVAYCSVGYRSSVVAKRLEEELKKLPSGNSNRPISIYNLEGSLFKWANEGRAMEDSECKTTTLAHPYSSLWGRLLNKQLHCWSR
;
A
#
# COMPACT_ATOMS: atom_id res chain seq x y z
N MET A 1 -44.83 -23.18 -46.41
CA MET A 1 -44.83 -22.32 -45.21
C MET A 1 -43.55 -22.65 -44.45
N ALA A 2 -42.53 -21.82 -44.65
CA ALA A 2 -41.21 -22.03 -44.05
C ALA A 2 -41.20 -21.44 -42.64
N THR A 3 -40.75 -22.25 -41.69
CA THR A 3 -40.50 -21.94 -40.29
C THR A 3 -39.34 -20.95 -40.18
N GLY A 4 -39.61 -19.77 -39.65
CA GLY A 4 -38.58 -18.79 -39.32
C GLY A 4 -38.03 -19.05 -37.93
N GLU A 5 -36.86 -19.65 -37.85
CA GLU A 5 -35.97 -19.56 -36.68
C GLU A 5 -35.36 -18.16 -36.68
N THR A 6 -35.80 -17.30 -35.77
CA THR A 6 -35.08 -16.08 -35.43
C THR A 6 -33.92 -16.45 -34.51
N THR A 7 -32.73 -16.36 -35.07
CA THR A 7 -31.44 -16.47 -34.39
C THR A 7 -31.31 -15.44 -33.28
N GLU A 8 -31.31 -15.90 -32.02
CA GLU A 8 -30.78 -15.13 -30.90
C GLU A 8 -29.29 -14.87 -31.13
N THR A 9 -28.94 -13.62 -31.41
CA THR A 9 -27.55 -13.17 -31.46
C THR A 9 -26.98 -13.23 -30.05
N ALA A 10 -26.06 -14.16 -29.81
CA ALA A 10 -25.24 -14.20 -28.62
C ALA A 10 -24.43 -12.88 -28.51
N GLU A 11 -24.84 -11.99 -27.61
CA GLU A 11 -23.99 -10.88 -27.16
C GLU A 11 -22.68 -11.48 -26.64
N GLU A 12 -21.57 -11.19 -27.30
CA GLU A 12 -20.22 -11.49 -26.79
C GLU A 12 -20.09 -10.87 -25.39
N ALA A 13 -20.22 -11.72 -24.36
CA ALA A 13 -20.12 -11.31 -22.97
C ALA A 13 -18.69 -10.86 -22.69
N LYS A 14 -18.43 -9.56 -22.83
CA LYS A 14 -17.14 -8.94 -22.49
C LYS A 14 -16.79 -9.29 -21.06
N SER A 15 -15.52 -9.65 -20.83
CA SER A 15 -15.06 -10.11 -19.53
C SER A 15 -15.41 -9.09 -18.43
N PRO A 16 -15.72 -9.54 -17.20
CA PRO A 16 -16.02 -8.64 -16.08
C PRO A 16 -14.97 -7.54 -15.90
N GLY A 17 -13.71 -7.82 -16.25
CA GLY A 17 -12.61 -6.85 -16.21
C GLY A 17 -12.76 -5.66 -17.16
N TRP A 18 -13.18 -5.86 -18.41
CA TRP A 18 -13.38 -4.75 -19.35
C TRP A 18 -14.55 -3.86 -18.94
N SER A 19 -15.66 -4.47 -18.55
CA SER A 19 -16.85 -3.78 -18.05
C SER A 19 -16.56 -3.03 -16.74
N MET A 20 -15.74 -3.62 -15.86
CA MET A 20 -15.25 -2.95 -14.66
C MET A 20 -14.39 -1.74 -15.00
N TRP A 21 -13.46 -1.87 -15.94
CA TRP A 21 -12.60 -0.76 -16.38
C TRP A 21 -13.41 0.43 -16.90
N LEU A 22 -14.43 0.18 -17.72
CA LEU A 22 -15.35 1.24 -18.17
C LEU A 22 -16.11 1.88 -17.03
N THR A 23 -16.56 1.07 -16.06
CA THR A 23 -17.27 1.57 -14.88
C THR A 23 -16.36 2.49 -14.06
N CYS A 24 -15.12 2.09 -13.80
CA CYS A 24 -14.12 2.94 -13.14
C CYS A 24 -13.85 4.24 -13.90
N LYS A 25 -13.72 4.17 -15.24
CA LYS A 25 -13.55 5.35 -16.09
C LYS A 25 -14.75 6.30 -15.98
N SER A 26 -15.97 5.77 -15.99
CA SER A 26 -17.20 6.54 -15.81
C SER A 26 -17.26 7.21 -14.43
N MET A 27 -16.89 6.50 -13.36
CA MET A 27 -16.86 7.07 -12.00
C MET A 27 -15.87 8.24 -11.90
N ARG A 28 -14.65 8.11 -12.45
CA ARG A 28 -13.68 9.21 -12.49
C ARG A 28 -14.19 10.43 -13.25
N ALA A 29 -14.87 10.21 -14.37
CA ALA A 29 -15.45 11.31 -15.16
C ALA A 29 -16.60 12.01 -14.41
N LYS A 30 -17.41 11.26 -13.65
CA LYS A 30 -18.55 11.80 -12.89
C LYS A 30 -18.12 12.51 -11.61
N PHE A 31 -17.01 12.09 -11.00
CA PHE A 31 -16.48 12.64 -9.75
C PHE A 31 -15.00 13.06 -9.89
N PRO A 32 -14.70 14.09 -10.70
CA PRO A 32 -13.31 14.48 -11.00
C PRO A 32 -12.54 14.99 -9.78
N SER A 33 -13.25 15.49 -8.75
CA SER A 33 -12.64 15.97 -7.50
C SER A 33 -12.30 14.84 -6.52
N VAL A 34 -12.85 13.64 -6.70
CA VAL A 34 -12.70 12.53 -5.75
C VAL A 34 -11.47 11.71 -6.14
N ARG A 35 -10.45 11.71 -5.27
CA ARG A 35 -9.26 10.87 -5.43
C ARG A 35 -9.64 9.40 -5.42
N GLN A 36 -8.94 8.62 -6.22
CA GLN A 36 -9.12 7.17 -6.32
C GLN A 36 -7.90 6.47 -5.73
N ILE A 37 -8.11 5.33 -5.09
CA ILE A 37 -7.04 4.42 -4.67
C ILE A 37 -7.25 3.06 -5.32
N ALA A 38 -6.16 2.46 -5.81
CA ALA A 38 -6.22 1.14 -6.42
C ALA A 38 -6.37 0.04 -5.36
N THR A 39 -6.95 -1.10 -5.76
CA THR A 39 -7.18 -2.25 -4.88
C THR A 39 -5.88 -2.89 -4.39
N ASP A 40 -4.83 -2.91 -5.21
CA ASP A 40 -3.52 -3.43 -4.83
C ASP A 40 -2.78 -2.49 -3.87
N GLU A 41 -2.91 -1.18 -4.06
CA GLU A 41 -2.35 -0.18 -3.16
C GLU A 41 -3.02 -0.25 -1.78
N LEU A 42 -4.36 -0.27 -1.73
CA LEU A 42 -5.09 -0.42 -0.47
C LEU A 42 -4.70 -1.73 0.26
N ASP A 43 -4.64 -2.85 -0.45
CA ASP A 43 -4.26 -4.14 0.15
C ASP A 43 -2.84 -4.14 0.74
N ARG A 44 -1.87 -3.49 0.07
CA ARG A 44 -0.53 -3.29 0.64
C ARG A 44 -0.58 -2.47 1.92
N LEU A 45 -1.38 -1.39 1.97
CA LEU A 45 -1.51 -0.55 3.16
C LEU A 45 -2.15 -1.30 4.33
N LEU A 46 -3.21 -2.06 4.09
CA LEU A 46 -3.88 -2.86 5.13
C LEU A 46 -2.94 -3.93 5.71
N LYS A 47 -2.20 -4.64 4.86
CA LYS A 47 -1.19 -5.62 5.30
C LYS A 47 -0.07 -4.98 6.12
N ALA A 48 0.40 -3.79 5.71
CA ALA A 48 1.40 -3.04 6.46
C ALA A 48 0.88 -2.60 7.84
N GLN A 49 -0.38 -2.16 7.92
CA GLN A 49 -1.03 -1.79 9.18
C GLN A 49 -1.14 -2.99 10.13
N GLN A 50 -1.55 -4.15 9.63
CA GLN A 50 -1.61 -5.39 10.41
C GLN A 50 -0.22 -5.85 10.89
N ALA A 51 0.81 -5.76 10.03
CA ALA A 51 2.18 -6.10 10.39
C ALA A 51 2.75 -5.19 11.49
N SER A 52 2.36 -3.92 11.52
CA SER A 52 2.81 -2.97 12.55
C SER A 52 2.18 -3.19 13.94
N GLY A 53 1.06 -3.94 14.01
CA GLY A 53 0.41 -4.33 15.27
C GLY A 53 0.89 -5.68 15.84
N GLY A 54 1.67 -6.45 15.08
CA GLY A 54 2.27 -7.71 15.52
C GLY A 54 3.67 -7.50 16.09
N SER A 55 3.95 -8.09 17.26
CA SER A 55 5.31 -8.21 17.79
C SER A 55 6.23 -8.85 16.74
N ASN A 56 7.25 -8.12 16.32
CA ASN A 56 8.12 -8.44 15.20
C ASN A 56 9.07 -9.61 15.58
N GLU A 57 8.67 -10.86 15.34
CA GLU A 57 9.62 -11.97 15.26
C GLU A 57 10.31 -11.93 13.89
N MET A 58 11.47 -11.29 13.84
CA MET A 58 12.32 -11.29 12.65
C MET A 58 12.87 -12.70 12.41
N ALA A 59 12.33 -13.38 11.39
CA ALA A 59 12.97 -14.56 10.82
C ALA A 59 14.32 -14.16 10.20
N SER A 60 15.41 -14.52 10.89
CA SER A 60 16.77 -14.33 10.37
C SER A 60 17.03 -15.28 9.21
N GLY A 61 16.86 -14.80 7.98
CA GLY A 61 17.41 -15.46 6.80
C GLY A 61 18.92 -15.65 6.98
N ALA A 62 19.44 -16.82 6.61
CA ALA A 62 20.86 -17.16 6.72
C ALA A 62 21.72 -16.15 5.95
N LYS A 63 22.26 -15.15 6.66
CA LYS A 63 23.24 -14.22 6.10
C LYS A 63 24.50 -15.02 5.78
N LYS A 64 24.95 -14.98 4.52
CA LYS A 64 26.31 -15.41 4.16
C LYS A 64 27.27 -14.72 5.13
N LYS A 65 28.19 -15.47 5.77
CA LYS A 65 29.23 -14.90 6.65
C LYS A 65 30.03 -13.85 5.86
N GLN A 66 29.63 -12.59 5.94
CA GLN A 66 30.48 -11.49 5.51
C GLN A 66 31.61 -11.39 6.54
N ARG A 67 32.85 -11.48 6.07
CA ARG A 67 34.02 -11.17 6.88
C ARG A 67 34.00 -9.66 7.11
N SER A 68 33.48 -9.24 8.25
CA SER A 68 33.54 -7.86 8.71
C SER A 68 34.93 -7.62 9.29
N TYR A 69 35.58 -6.55 8.87
CA TYR A 69 36.81 -6.03 9.45
C TYR A 69 36.55 -4.58 9.87
N SER A 70 37.16 -4.14 10.97
CA SER A 70 37.01 -2.76 11.42
C SER A 70 37.81 -1.80 10.54
N TYR A 71 37.32 -0.55 10.44
CA TYR A 71 38.07 0.55 9.84
C TYR A 71 39.41 0.77 10.57
N THR A 72 39.42 0.63 11.89
CA THR A 72 40.63 0.76 12.73
C THR A 72 41.67 -0.32 12.41
N ASP A 73 41.23 -1.56 12.21
CA ASP A 73 42.12 -2.68 11.87
C ASP A 73 42.73 -2.47 10.48
N MET A 74 41.99 -1.84 9.59
CA MET A 74 42.44 -1.50 8.25
C MET A 74 43.49 -0.40 8.24
N GLU A 75 43.32 0.65 9.03
CA GLU A 75 44.35 1.69 9.20
C GLU A 75 45.61 1.15 9.89
N ALA A 76 45.44 0.29 10.91
CA ALA A 76 46.55 -0.39 11.57
C ALA A 76 47.32 -1.30 10.62
N ALA A 77 46.62 -2.07 9.76
CA ALA A 77 47.26 -2.91 8.76
C ALA A 77 48.02 -2.09 7.69
N LEU A 78 47.46 -0.96 7.25
CA LEU A 78 48.09 -0.08 6.25
C LEU A 78 49.30 0.68 6.82
N SER A 79 49.25 1.10 8.09
CA SER A 79 50.39 1.74 8.76
C SER A 79 51.52 0.72 9.00
N ALA A 80 51.20 -0.49 9.46
CA ALA A 80 52.17 -1.58 9.64
C ALA A 80 52.86 -1.96 8.31
N ALA A 81 52.14 -1.93 7.19
CA ALA A 81 52.71 -2.19 5.86
C ALA A 81 53.67 -1.08 5.38
N LYS A 82 53.47 0.17 5.81
CA LYS A 82 54.28 1.34 5.37
C LYS A 82 55.57 1.53 6.16
N ILE A 83 55.62 1.07 7.42
CA ILE A 83 56.71 1.38 8.35
C ILE A 83 57.99 0.53 8.08
N GLY A 84 57.98 -0.40 7.13
CA GLY A 84 59.20 -1.09 6.69
C GLY A 84 59.87 -1.94 7.77
N GLN A 85 59.13 -2.34 8.82
CA GLN A 85 59.62 -3.34 9.76
C GLN A 85 59.74 -4.71 9.09
N ASP A 86 60.77 -5.45 9.49
CA ASP A 86 61.25 -6.70 8.89
C ASP A 86 60.17 -7.59 8.25
N LYS A 87 60.21 -7.66 6.91
CA LYS A 87 59.54 -8.68 6.07
C LYS A 87 58.08 -9.00 6.43
N VAL A 88 57.27 -8.02 6.83
CA VAL A 88 55.83 -8.27 7.03
C VAL A 88 55.15 -8.47 5.68
N THR A 89 54.61 -9.67 5.44
CA THR A 89 53.88 -9.99 4.20
C THR A 89 52.43 -9.56 4.29
N VAL A 90 51.80 -9.21 3.15
CA VAL A 90 50.36 -8.92 3.07
C VAL A 90 49.51 -10.06 3.63
N TYR A 91 49.99 -11.31 3.47
CA TYR A 91 49.37 -12.49 4.07
C TYR A 91 49.41 -12.46 5.60
N GLY A 92 50.55 -12.09 6.19
CA GLY A 92 50.70 -11.91 7.64
C GLY A 92 49.71 -10.87 8.18
N LEU A 93 49.61 -9.71 7.54
CA LEU A 93 48.66 -8.66 7.90
C LEU A 93 47.21 -9.13 7.79
N SER A 94 46.86 -9.83 6.72
CA SER A 94 45.52 -10.40 6.54
C SER A 94 45.12 -11.34 7.67
N LYS A 95 46.06 -12.18 8.12
CA LYS A 95 45.83 -13.12 9.23
C LYS A 95 45.73 -12.41 10.59
N THR A 96 46.55 -11.38 10.83
CA THR A 96 46.55 -10.62 12.08
C THR A 96 45.28 -9.77 12.24
N TYR A 97 44.86 -9.09 11.17
CA TYR A 97 43.77 -8.11 11.22
C TYR A 97 42.43 -8.65 10.69
N GLY A 98 42.37 -9.90 10.22
CA GLY A 98 41.14 -10.52 9.70
C GLY A 98 40.63 -9.93 8.39
N ILE A 99 41.43 -9.11 7.70
CA ILE A 99 41.07 -8.42 6.46
C ILE A 99 41.40 -9.32 5.27
N PRO A 100 40.53 -9.46 4.25
CA PRO A 100 40.86 -10.20 3.04
C PRO A 100 42.12 -9.67 2.34
N ILE A 101 42.99 -10.59 1.91
CA ILE A 101 44.24 -10.27 1.21
C ILE A 101 43.99 -9.37 -0.01
N SER A 102 42.94 -9.65 -0.79
CA SER A 102 42.55 -8.85 -1.95
C SER A 102 42.30 -7.39 -1.56
N THR A 103 41.53 -7.17 -0.49
CA THR A 103 41.20 -5.83 0.00
C THR A 103 42.44 -5.08 0.47
N LEU A 104 43.34 -5.73 1.24
CA LEU A 104 44.61 -5.11 1.65
C LEU A 104 45.48 -4.77 0.44
N ASN A 105 45.56 -5.67 -0.54
CA ASN A 105 46.37 -5.47 -1.73
C ASN A 105 45.80 -4.34 -2.61
N ASP A 106 44.48 -4.24 -2.73
CA ASP A 106 43.83 -3.15 -3.46
C ASP A 106 44.08 -1.80 -2.79
N ARG A 107 44.05 -1.75 -1.44
CA ARG A 107 44.35 -0.52 -0.69
C ARG A 107 45.82 -0.13 -0.74
N LEU A 108 46.74 -1.09 -0.63
CA LEU A 108 48.20 -0.84 -0.70
C LEU A 108 48.65 -0.41 -2.09
N ASN A 109 48.04 -0.96 -3.14
CA ASN A 109 48.34 -0.61 -4.53
C ASN A 109 47.52 0.59 -5.04
N GLY A 110 46.77 1.29 -4.18
CA GLY A 110 45.97 2.46 -4.55
C GLY A 110 44.82 2.16 -5.52
N ARG A 111 44.42 0.88 -5.68
CA ARG A 111 43.30 0.46 -6.53
C ARG A 111 41.94 0.70 -5.87
N SER A 112 41.93 0.96 -4.57
CA SER A 112 40.74 1.42 -3.84
C SER A 112 40.66 2.95 -3.85
N GLY A 113 40.23 3.53 -4.97
CA GLY A 113 39.69 4.89 -4.96
C GLY A 113 38.23 4.87 -4.51
N GLU A 114 37.66 6.04 -4.23
CA GLU A 114 36.22 6.20 -4.38
C GLU A 114 35.92 5.88 -5.85
N VAL A 115 35.37 4.70 -6.10
CA VAL A 115 34.72 4.44 -7.38
C VAL A 115 33.45 5.28 -7.34
N MET A 116 33.60 6.57 -7.66
CA MET A 116 32.49 7.41 -8.01
C MET A 116 31.85 6.68 -9.18
N GLY A 117 30.65 6.14 -8.95
CA GLY A 117 29.88 5.49 -9.99
C GLY A 117 29.61 6.49 -11.13
N ARG A 118 28.69 6.13 -12.02
CA ARG A 118 28.16 7.12 -12.96
C ARG A 118 27.71 8.36 -12.13
N PRO A 119 28.09 9.59 -12.53
CA PRO A 119 27.66 10.79 -11.84
C PRO A 119 26.15 10.70 -11.61
N SER A 120 25.74 11.01 -10.40
CA SER A 120 24.33 11.11 -10.08
C SER A 120 23.66 12.01 -11.12
N VAL A 121 22.54 11.55 -11.68
CA VAL A 121 21.70 12.41 -12.54
C VAL A 121 21.15 13.57 -11.71
N LEU A 122 21.10 13.40 -10.38
CA LEU A 122 20.57 14.36 -9.44
C LEU A 122 21.66 15.32 -8.98
N THR A 123 21.30 16.59 -8.81
CA THR A 123 22.18 17.55 -8.14
C THR A 123 22.29 17.24 -6.65
N GLU A 124 23.29 17.80 -5.97
CA GLU A 124 23.44 17.62 -4.51
C GLU A 124 22.20 18.09 -3.74
N GLU A 125 21.54 19.14 -4.24
CA GLU A 125 20.28 19.64 -3.69
C GLU A 125 19.14 18.63 -3.86
N GLU A 126 19.04 17.99 -5.02
CA GLU A 126 18.02 16.97 -5.31
C GLU A 126 18.24 15.70 -4.49
N GLU A 127 19.49 15.27 -4.31
CA GLU A 127 19.84 14.14 -3.44
C GLU A 127 19.53 14.41 -1.97
N THR A 128 19.84 15.62 -1.51
CA THR A 128 19.54 16.07 -0.14
C THR A 128 18.04 16.10 0.08
N ALA A 129 17.28 16.67 -0.86
CA ALA A 129 15.82 16.69 -0.81
C ALA A 129 15.23 15.28 -0.77
N LEU A 130 15.76 14.34 -1.56
CA LEU A 130 15.30 12.95 -1.57
C LEU A 130 15.60 12.24 -0.24
N CYS A 131 16.78 12.47 0.35
CA CYS A 131 17.17 11.93 1.65
C CYS A 131 16.32 12.52 2.79
N GLU A 132 16.07 13.82 2.77
CA GLU A 132 15.19 14.49 3.73
C GLU A 132 13.76 13.97 3.61
N TYR A 133 13.27 13.77 2.40
CA TYR A 133 11.97 13.16 2.14
C TYR A 133 11.91 11.72 2.69
N ALA A 134 12.91 10.89 2.41
CA ALA A 134 12.97 9.52 2.93
C ALA A 134 13.01 9.47 4.46
N LYS A 135 13.80 10.35 5.10
CA LYS A 135 13.85 10.51 6.57
C LYS A 135 12.52 11.00 7.12
N TYR A 136 11.90 11.98 6.47
CA TYR A 136 10.57 12.48 6.81
C TYR A 136 9.52 11.36 6.83
N PHE A 137 9.50 10.46 5.84
CA PHE A 137 8.59 9.32 5.82
C PHE A 137 8.97 8.22 6.82
N ALA A 138 10.26 8.02 7.07
CA ALA A 138 10.73 7.10 8.11
C ALA A 138 10.32 7.58 9.52
N ASP A 139 10.44 8.89 9.77
CA ASP A 139 10.18 9.52 11.07
C ASP A 139 8.68 9.76 11.32
N ARG A 140 7.91 10.15 10.28
CA ARG A 140 6.48 10.48 10.39
C ARG A 140 5.55 9.32 10.02
N GLY A 141 6.12 8.18 9.63
CA GLY A 141 5.38 6.97 9.32
C GLY A 141 4.92 6.89 7.86
N PHE A 142 5.52 5.93 7.17
CA PHE A 142 4.80 4.84 6.51
C PHE A 142 4.82 3.67 7.51
N PRO A 143 3.69 3.09 7.98
CA PRO A 143 2.39 3.01 7.32
C PRO A 143 1.44 4.21 7.55
N LEU A 144 0.54 4.40 6.59
CA LEU A 144 -0.67 5.21 6.73
C LEU A 144 -1.65 4.50 7.66
N THR A 145 -2.28 5.23 8.57
CA THR A 145 -3.49 4.70 9.23
C THR A 145 -4.62 4.74 8.23
N VAL A 146 -5.14 3.58 7.87
CA VAL A 146 -6.25 3.43 6.94
C VAL A 146 -7.55 3.26 7.71
N LEU A 147 -8.50 4.15 7.46
CA LEU A 147 -9.88 4.01 7.87
C LEU A 147 -10.73 3.59 6.67
N LEU A 148 -11.38 2.44 6.77
CA LEU A 148 -12.27 1.93 5.73
C LEU A 148 -13.72 2.33 6.01
N LEU A 149 -14.40 2.86 5.01
CA LEU A 149 -15.82 3.20 5.07
C LEU A 149 -16.60 2.40 4.03
N ASP A 150 -17.53 1.57 4.50
CA ASP A 150 -18.47 0.88 3.63
C ASP A 150 -19.75 1.70 3.48
N SER A 151 -20.06 2.12 2.25
CA SER A 151 -21.24 2.94 1.94
C SER A 151 -22.46 2.15 1.46
N ARG A 152 -22.49 0.84 1.68
CA ARG A 152 -23.59 -0.05 1.29
C ARG A 152 -24.64 -0.22 2.40
N PRO A 153 -25.88 -0.58 2.03
CA PRO A 153 -26.94 -1.04 2.92
C PRO A 153 -26.48 -2.19 3.83
N VAL A 154 -27.17 -2.37 4.96
CA VAL A 154 -26.80 -3.35 5.99
C VAL A 154 -26.86 -4.77 5.44
N GLU A 155 -27.80 -5.02 4.54
CA GLU A 155 -28.04 -6.29 3.88
C GLU A 155 -26.84 -6.69 3.01
N GLU A 156 -26.19 -5.72 2.34
CA GLU A 156 -24.97 -5.96 1.57
C GLU A 156 -23.74 -6.12 2.46
N TYR A 157 -23.62 -5.29 3.51
CA TYR A 157 -22.50 -5.30 4.46
C TYR A 157 -22.44 -6.58 5.30
N SER A 158 -23.61 -7.12 5.68
CA SER A 158 -23.70 -8.31 6.52
C SER A 158 -23.25 -9.58 5.79
N ILE A 159 -23.44 -9.63 4.47
CA ILE A 159 -22.97 -10.74 3.62
C ILE A 159 -21.46 -10.74 3.50
N SER A 160 -20.88 -9.56 3.28
CA SER A 160 -19.44 -9.37 3.31
C SER A 160 -19.07 -7.91 3.40
N HIS A 161 -17.89 -7.62 3.92
CA HIS A 161 -17.22 -6.33 3.90
C HIS A 161 -15.70 -6.52 3.98
N ILE A 162 -14.93 -5.47 3.69
CA ILE A 162 -13.48 -5.46 3.92
C ILE A 162 -13.24 -5.39 5.44
N PRO A 163 -12.31 -6.19 6.01
CA PRO A 163 -11.97 -6.18 7.44
C PRO A 163 -11.85 -4.77 8.03
N ASP A 164 -12.31 -4.58 9.26
CA ASP A 164 -12.26 -3.31 10.01
C ASP A 164 -13.04 -2.13 9.38
N ALA A 165 -13.84 -2.37 8.33
CA ALA A 165 -14.63 -1.32 7.70
C ALA A 165 -15.80 -0.85 8.57
N VAL A 166 -15.93 0.47 8.73
CA VAL A 166 -17.08 1.10 9.37
C VAL A 166 -18.17 1.35 8.33
N ARG A 167 -19.37 0.84 8.59
CA ARG A 167 -20.52 1.09 7.72
C ARG A 167 -21.05 2.52 7.90
N VAL A 168 -21.27 3.21 6.79
CA VAL A 168 -21.83 4.57 6.70
C VAL A 168 -22.95 4.56 5.66
N ASP A 169 -24.08 5.20 5.94
CA ASP A 169 -25.12 5.29 4.92
C ASP A 169 -24.83 6.40 3.91
N HIS A 170 -24.81 6.04 2.62
CA HIS A 170 -24.54 6.96 1.51
C HIS A 170 -25.47 8.19 1.45
N GLY A 171 -26.75 7.99 1.80
CA GLY A 171 -27.77 9.04 1.84
C GLY A 171 -28.01 9.58 3.24
N GLY A 172 -27.43 8.94 4.26
CA GLY A 172 -27.64 9.26 5.66
C GLY A 172 -26.60 10.21 6.23
N ASP A 173 -26.51 10.17 7.56
CA ASP A 173 -25.59 10.98 8.36
C ASP A 173 -24.16 10.43 8.29
N LEU A 174 -23.19 11.35 8.18
CA LEU A 174 -21.75 11.05 8.18
C LEU A 174 -21.15 10.99 9.59
N THR A 175 -21.93 11.24 10.65
CA THR A 175 -21.48 11.17 12.04
C THR A 175 -20.68 9.90 12.36
N PRO A 176 -21.06 8.68 11.95
CA PRO A 176 -20.25 7.48 12.22
C PRO A 176 -18.82 7.56 11.63
N ALA A 177 -18.68 8.13 10.43
CA ALA A 177 -17.38 8.34 9.81
C ALA A 177 -16.58 9.42 10.57
N LEU A 178 -17.22 10.54 10.89
CA LEU A 178 -16.57 11.66 11.59
C LEU A 178 -16.14 11.28 13.00
N ASP A 179 -16.98 10.55 13.74
CA ASP A 179 -16.65 10.07 15.08
C ASP A 179 -15.52 9.07 15.04
N ARG A 180 -15.49 8.17 14.06
CA ARG A 180 -14.35 7.26 13.89
C ARG A 180 -13.05 8.00 13.56
N ILE A 181 -13.11 9.04 12.73
CA ILE A 181 -11.95 9.92 12.46
C ILE A 181 -11.47 10.61 13.74
N ARG A 182 -12.39 11.07 14.60
CA ARG A 182 -12.09 11.73 15.88
C ARG A 182 -11.56 10.79 16.95
N GLN A 183 -12.02 9.55 16.97
CA GLN A 183 -11.61 8.51 17.93
C GLN A 183 -10.20 7.97 17.64
N GLU A 184 -9.62 8.29 16.48
CA GLU A 184 -8.25 7.89 16.16
C GLU A 184 -7.27 8.69 17.01
N ASN A 185 -6.75 8.03 18.05
CA ASN A 185 -5.94 8.66 19.10
C ASN A 185 -4.55 9.09 18.58
N ASP A 186 -4.04 8.43 17.55
CA ASP A 186 -2.76 8.80 16.94
C ASP A 186 -2.95 9.85 15.84
N THR A 187 -2.97 11.10 16.26
CA THR A 187 -3.02 12.26 15.36
C THR A 187 -1.67 12.63 14.76
N SER A 188 -0.58 11.97 15.17
CA SER A 188 0.78 12.26 14.67
C SER A 188 1.02 11.73 13.25
N ARG A 189 0.20 10.76 12.82
CA ARG A 189 0.34 10.06 11.54
C ARG A 189 -0.72 10.51 10.54
N PRO A 190 -0.41 10.60 9.23
CA PRO A 190 -1.44 10.88 8.23
C PRO A 190 -2.55 9.82 8.22
N LEU A 191 -3.80 10.26 8.02
CA LEU A 191 -4.97 9.38 7.87
C LEU A 191 -5.33 9.22 6.40
N ALA A 192 -5.47 7.98 5.94
CA ALA A 192 -6.14 7.68 4.69
C ALA A 192 -7.56 7.17 4.99
N VAL A 193 -8.59 7.92 4.59
CA VAL A 193 -9.98 7.47 4.67
C VAL A 193 -10.39 6.95 3.30
N VAL A 194 -10.74 5.67 3.22
CA VAL A 194 -11.07 5.00 1.95
C VAL A 194 -12.51 4.53 1.98
N ALA A 195 -13.36 5.17 1.17
CA ALA A 195 -14.75 4.80 1.00
C ALA A 195 -14.92 3.82 -0.16
N TYR A 196 -15.77 2.81 0.02
CA TYR A 196 -16.14 1.87 -1.04
C TYR A 196 -17.64 1.54 -0.98
N CYS A 197 -18.18 1.08 -2.11
CA CYS A 197 -19.50 0.45 -2.16
C CYS A 197 -19.42 -0.83 -2.99
N SER A 198 -20.45 -1.13 -3.79
CA SER A 198 -20.42 -2.27 -4.70
C SER A 198 -19.54 -1.96 -5.92
N VAL A 199 -19.77 -0.81 -6.58
CA VAL A 199 -19.12 -0.44 -7.87
C VAL A 199 -18.43 0.92 -7.93
N GLY A 200 -18.64 1.81 -6.95
CA GLY A 200 -17.94 3.11 -6.82
C GLY A 200 -18.81 4.36 -6.77
N TYR A 201 -20.10 4.28 -7.09
CA TYR A 201 -20.96 5.47 -7.15
C TYR A 201 -21.28 6.05 -5.76
N ARG A 202 -21.88 5.25 -4.87
CA ARG A 202 -22.28 5.67 -3.51
C ARG A 202 -21.07 6.14 -2.69
N SER A 203 -19.97 5.43 -2.80
CA SER A 203 -18.73 5.77 -2.11
C SER A 203 -18.07 7.04 -2.61
N SER A 204 -18.16 7.35 -3.90
CA SER A 204 -17.70 8.65 -4.41
C SER A 204 -18.54 9.82 -3.89
N VAL A 205 -19.85 9.61 -3.70
CA VAL A 205 -20.73 10.60 -3.04
C VAL A 205 -20.33 10.79 -1.59
N VAL A 206 -20.12 9.70 -0.84
CA VAL A 206 -19.67 9.75 0.57
C VAL A 206 -18.32 10.46 0.68
N ALA A 207 -17.33 10.09 -0.15
CA ALA A 207 -16.00 10.70 -0.15
C ALA A 207 -16.07 12.23 -0.39
N LYS A 208 -16.86 12.67 -1.38
CA LYS A 208 -17.05 14.08 -1.67
C LYS A 208 -17.72 14.83 -0.50
N ARG A 209 -18.82 14.29 0.04
CA ARG A 209 -19.52 14.89 1.19
C ARG A 209 -18.60 14.98 2.40
N LEU A 210 -17.82 13.94 2.67
CA LEU A 210 -16.87 13.90 3.78
C LEU A 210 -15.75 14.95 3.61
N GLU A 211 -15.21 15.13 2.40
CA GLU A 211 -14.26 16.20 2.12
C GLU A 211 -14.85 17.59 2.39
N GLU A 212 -16.11 17.81 2.01
CA GLU A 212 -16.81 19.07 2.26
C GLU A 212 -17.05 19.32 3.75
N GLU A 213 -17.44 18.28 4.51
CA GLU A 213 -17.62 18.39 5.96
C GLU A 213 -16.29 18.64 6.70
N LEU A 214 -15.21 17.95 6.32
CA LEU A 214 -13.90 18.17 6.94
C LEU A 214 -13.36 19.58 6.68
N LYS A 215 -13.66 20.19 5.52
CA LYS A 215 -13.28 21.58 5.21
C LYS A 215 -14.02 22.61 6.07
N LYS A 216 -15.23 22.28 6.56
CA LYS A 216 -16.03 23.17 7.42
C LYS A 216 -15.55 23.15 8.87
N LEU A 217 -14.81 22.11 9.27
CA LEU A 217 -14.28 22.03 10.62
C LEU A 217 -13.24 23.15 10.82
N PRO A 218 -13.30 23.91 11.93
CA PRO A 218 -12.32 24.94 12.21
C PRO A 218 -10.92 24.31 12.22
N SER A 219 -9.95 24.98 11.61
CA SER A 219 -8.56 24.55 11.40
C SER A 219 -7.77 24.21 12.69
N GLY A 220 -8.43 24.18 13.84
CA GLY A 220 -7.82 24.16 15.17
C GLY A 220 -7.94 22.86 15.96
N ASN A 221 -8.53 21.77 15.45
CA ASN A 221 -8.73 20.58 16.31
C ASN A 221 -7.94 19.32 15.94
N SER A 222 -7.17 19.31 14.85
CA SER A 222 -6.14 18.29 14.58
C SER A 222 -5.28 18.75 13.39
N ASN A 223 -3.99 18.98 13.58
CA ASN A 223 -3.05 19.31 12.49
C ASN A 223 -2.72 18.09 11.59
N ARG A 224 -3.60 17.08 11.59
CA ARG A 224 -3.40 15.77 10.98
C ARG A 224 -3.73 15.84 9.49
N PRO A 225 -2.80 15.46 8.59
CA PRO A 225 -3.11 15.34 7.19
C PRO A 225 -4.12 14.20 6.97
N ILE A 226 -5.33 14.54 6.50
CA ILE A 226 -6.36 13.57 6.14
C ILE A 226 -6.49 13.54 4.62
N SER A 227 -6.37 12.35 4.04
CA SER A 227 -6.64 12.12 2.63
C SER A 227 -7.83 11.20 2.45
N ILE A 228 -8.79 11.62 1.64
CA ILE A 228 -10.02 10.86 1.36
C ILE A 228 -9.92 10.29 -0.05
N TYR A 229 -10.27 9.01 -0.18
CA TYR A 229 -10.23 8.26 -1.43
C TYR A 229 -11.52 7.47 -1.63
N ASN A 230 -11.89 7.26 -2.89
CA ASN A 230 -12.79 6.19 -3.30
C ASN A 230 -11.97 4.97 -3.75
N LEU A 231 -12.36 3.78 -3.30
CA LEU A 231 -11.76 2.53 -3.78
C LEU A 231 -12.20 2.26 -5.22
N GLU A 232 -11.23 2.23 -6.13
CA GLU A 232 -11.46 1.98 -7.55
C GLU A 232 -12.08 0.60 -7.78
N GLY A 233 -13.22 0.55 -8.47
CA GLY A 233 -13.99 -0.68 -8.70
C GLY A 233 -14.64 -1.26 -7.44
N SER A 234 -14.39 -0.65 -6.28
CA SER A 234 -14.96 -0.94 -4.97
C SER A 234 -14.97 -2.44 -4.62
N LEU A 235 -15.97 -2.93 -3.87
CA LEU A 235 -15.95 -4.30 -3.39
C LEU A 235 -15.96 -5.33 -4.54
N PHE A 236 -16.61 -5.05 -5.67
CA PHE A 236 -16.68 -6.03 -6.76
C PHE A 236 -15.30 -6.32 -7.35
N LYS A 237 -14.50 -5.27 -7.61
CA LYS A 237 -13.13 -5.45 -8.08
C LYS A 237 -12.28 -6.14 -6.99
N TRP A 238 -12.42 -5.72 -5.73
CA TRP A 238 -11.74 -6.34 -4.59
C TRP A 238 -11.99 -7.86 -4.49
N ALA A 239 -13.26 -8.26 -4.56
CA ALA A 239 -13.69 -9.66 -4.51
C ALA A 239 -13.24 -10.46 -5.74
N ASN A 240 -13.35 -9.89 -6.95
CA ASN A 240 -12.88 -10.53 -8.18
C ASN A 240 -11.37 -10.79 -8.18
N GLU A 241 -10.61 -9.96 -7.46
CA GLU A 241 -9.16 -10.12 -7.26
C GLU A 241 -8.82 -11.13 -6.14
N GLY A 242 -9.82 -11.75 -5.51
CA GLY A 242 -9.63 -12.78 -4.49
C GLY A 242 -9.08 -12.25 -3.17
N ARG A 243 -9.31 -10.97 -2.86
CA ARG A 243 -8.82 -10.33 -1.64
C ARG A 243 -9.71 -10.66 -0.45
N ALA A 244 -9.14 -10.59 0.76
CA ALA A 244 -9.81 -10.96 2.00
C ALA A 244 -11.05 -10.09 2.25
N MET A 245 -12.15 -10.75 2.63
CA MET A 245 -13.41 -10.14 3.08
C MET A 245 -13.94 -10.96 4.25
N GLU A 246 -14.80 -10.34 5.05
CA GLU A 246 -15.41 -10.94 6.23
C GLU A 246 -16.91 -10.72 6.22
N ASP A 247 -17.68 -11.64 6.80
CA ASP A 247 -19.11 -11.47 7.05
C ASP A 247 -19.37 -10.73 8.37
N SER A 248 -20.64 -10.52 8.73
CA SER A 248 -21.03 -9.90 10.00
C SER A 248 -20.58 -10.65 11.26
N GLU A 249 -20.17 -11.91 11.14
CA GLU A 249 -19.63 -12.73 12.24
C GLU A 249 -18.09 -12.69 12.28
N CYS A 250 -17.45 -11.80 11.52
CA CYS A 250 -16.01 -11.69 11.34
C CYS A 250 -15.38 -12.99 10.80
N LYS A 251 -16.14 -13.79 10.04
CA LYS A 251 -15.62 -14.99 9.39
C LYS A 251 -15.22 -14.66 7.97
N THR A 252 -14.09 -15.22 7.52
CA THR A 252 -13.63 -15.05 6.15
C THR A 252 -14.68 -15.55 5.17
N THR A 253 -14.98 -14.73 4.17
CA THR A 253 -15.92 -15.04 3.09
C THR A 253 -15.38 -14.59 1.74
N THR A 254 -15.78 -15.28 0.68
CA THR A 254 -15.53 -14.87 -0.70
C THR A 254 -16.79 -14.35 -1.38
N LEU A 255 -17.94 -14.47 -0.70
CA LEU A 255 -19.23 -14.11 -1.25
C LEU A 255 -19.48 -12.60 -1.10
N ALA A 256 -20.24 -12.03 -2.02
CA ALA A 256 -20.65 -10.64 -1.98
C ALA A 256 -22.05 -10.46 -2.58
N HIS A 257 -22.77 -9.47 -2.04
CA HIS A 257 -24.06 -9.10 -2.59
C HIS A 257 -23.91 -8.51 -3.99
N PRO A 258 -24.59 -9.03 -5.02
CA PRO A 258 -24.43 -8.57 -6.41
C PRO A 258 -25.10 -7.22 -6.69
N TYR A 259 -25.65 -6.56 -5.68
CA TYR A 259 -26.38 -5.28 -5.72
C TYR A 259 -27.69 -5.34 -6.53
N SER A 260 -27.61 -5.67 -7.82
CA SER A 260 -28.76 -5.93 -8.68
C SER A 260 -28.37 -6.87 -9.82
N SER A 261 -29.35 -7.42 -10.54
CA SER A 261 -29.08 -8.34 -11.67
C SER A 261 -28.22 -7.71 -12.76
N LEU A 262 -28.35 -6.40 -12.99
CA LEU A 262 -27.60 -5.68 -14.01
C LEU A 262 -26.15 -5.44 -13.56
N TRP A 263 -25.97 -4.87 -12.38
CA TRP A 263 -24.65 -4.51 -11.86
C TRP A 263 -23.86 -5.73 -11.39
N GLY A 264 -24.55 -6.80 -10.96
CA GLY A 264 -23.96 -8.07 -10.59
C GLY A 264 -23.17 -8.74 -11.72
N ARG A 265 -23.35 -8.33 -12.98
CA ARG A 265 -22.49 -8.77 -14.11
C ARG A 265 -21.02 -8.36 -13.95
N LEU A 266 -20.75 -7.34 -13.14
CA LEU A 266 -19.39 -6.90 -12.82
C LEU A 266 -18.73 -7.73 -11.71
N LEU A 267 -19.49 -8.56 -11.00
CA LEU A 267 -19.02 -9.49 -9.97
C LEU A 267 -19.03 -10.91 -10.55
N ASN A 268 -17.96 -11.66 -10.32
CA ASN A 268 -17.88 -13.05 -10.74
C ASN A 268 -19.05 -13.87 -10.16
N LYS A 269 -19.76 -14.63 -11.01
CA LYS A 269 -21.03 -15.31 -10.65
C LYS A 269 -20.89 -16.24 -9.42
N GLN A 270 -19.75 -16.92 -9.29
CA GLN A 270 -19.47 -17.80 -8.16
C GLN A 270 -19.34 -17.08 -6.81
N LEU A 271 -19.18 -15.76 -6.84
CA LEU A 271 -19.10 -14.92 -5.63
C LEU A 271 -20.47 -14.35 -5.24
N HIS A 272 -21.55 -14.61 -5.99
CA HIS A 272 -22.86 -13.99 -5.71
C HIS A 272 -23.52 -14.62 -4.49
N CYS A 273 -23.97 -13.78 -3.55
CA CYS A 273 -24.87 -14.17 -2.48
C CYS A 273 -25.95 -13.10 -2.32
N TRP A 274 -27.21 -13.48 -2.49
CA TRP A 274 -28.34 -12.57 -2.28
C TRP A 274 -28.77 -12.60 -0.81
N SER A 275 -29.18 -11.46 -0.26
CA SER A 275 -29.80 -11.46 1.07
C SER A 275 -31.08 -12.27 1.03
N ARG A 276 -31.29 -13.12 2.04
CA ARG A 276 -32.50 -13.90 2.21
C ARG A 276 -33.62 -13.07 2.80
#